data_AF-A0A4S1FQ20-F1
#
_entry.id   AF-A0A4S1FQ20-F1
#
_cell.length_a   1.000
_cell.length_b   1.000
_cell.length_c   1.000
_cell.angle_alpha   90.00
_cell.angle_beta   90.00
_cell.angle_gamma   90.00
#
_symmetry.space_group_name_H-M   'P 1'
#
loop_
_entity.id
_entity.type
_entity.pdbx_description
1 polymer ?
#
loop_
_entity_poly.entity_id
_entity_poly.type
_entity_poly.pdbx_seq_one_letter_code
_entity_poly.pdbx_strand_id
1 'polypeptide(L)'
;FYFATERGRAGYAKNTDDFARLIWRLASPQWKFDDATFARSAAAFANPDHVDVVIHNYRWRLGLAAGEPKYDEIEKKLATFPMIGVPTITMEGDAN
;
A
#
# COMPACT_ATOMS: atom_id res chain seq x y z
N PHE A 1 1.06 -2.19 -12.60
CA PHE A 1 2.37 -2.59 -13.15
C PHE A 1 3.53 -1.63 -12.86
N TYR A 2 3.33 -0.34 -12.54
CA TYR A 2 4.46 0.60 -12.32
C TYR A 2 5.51 0.09 -11.31
N PHE A 3 5.10 -0.32 -10.10
CA PHE A 3 5.99 -0.86 -9.06
C PHE A 3 6.58 -2.26 -9.33
N ALA A 4 6.17 -2.93 -10.41
CA ALA A 4 6.80 -4.17 -10.87
C ALA A 4 8.18 -3.93 -11.51
N THR A 5 8.57 -2.68 -11.72
CA THR A 5 9.80 -2.30 -12.42
C THR A 5 10.74 -1.49 -11.53
N GLU A 6 12.04 -1.50 -11.82
CA GLU A 6 13.02 -0.63 -11.13
C GLU A 6 12.78 0.85 -11.41
N ARG A 7 12.27 1.19 -12.61
CA ARG A 7 11.81 2.54 -12.92
C ARG A 7 10.70 2.99 -11.96
N GLY A 8 9.79 2.07 -11.61
CA GLY A 8 8.74 2.32 -10.62
C GLY A 8 9.29 2.59 -9.23
N ARG A 9 10.23 1.76 -8.77
CA ARG A 9 10.92 1.95 -7.49
C ARG A 9 11.64 3.30 -7.43
N ALA A 10 12.49 3.59 -8.42
CA ALA A 10 13.24 4.84 -8.47
C ALA A 10 12.33 6.07 -8.56
N GLY A 11 11.25 5.98 -9.35
CA GLY A 11 10.28 7.07 -9.46
C GLY A 11 9.51 7.32 -8.17
N TYR A 12 9.13 6.26 -7.44
CA TYR A 12 8.49 6.41 -6.13
C TYR A 12 9.45 6.99 -5.09
N ALA A 13 10.69 6.50 -5.03
CA ALA A 13 11.72 7.00 -4.12
C ALA A 13 12.01 8.48 -4.32
N LYS A 14 12.04 8.94 -5.58
CA LYS A 14 12.31 10.35 -5.90
C LYS A 14 11.13 11.27 -5.62
N ASN A 15 9.90 10.78 -5.72
CA ASN A 15 8.69 11.60 -5.71
C ASN A 15 7.66 11.08 -4.69
N THR A 16 8.10 10.58 -3.53
CA THR A 16 7.23 9.84 -2.59
C THR A 16 6.01 10.65 -2.17
N ASP A 17 6.20 11.91 -1.81
CA ASP A 17 5.11 12.79 -1.35
C ASP A 17 4.14 13.13 -2.48
N ASP A 18 4.64 13.57 -3.64
CA ASP A 18 3.80 13.91 -4.79
C ASP A 18 3.02 12.70 -5.29
N PHE A 19 3.65 11.54 -5.31
CA PHE A 19 3.01 10.28 -5.70
C PHE A 19 1.94 9.89 -4.67
N ALA A 20 2.24 9.90 -3.37
CA ALA A 20 1.27 9.56 -2.33
C ALA A 20 0.07 10.52 -2.35
N ARG A 21 0.31 11.82 -2.54
CA ARG A 21 -0.74 12.84 -2.66
C ARG A 21 -1.64 12.59 -3.87
N LEU A 22 -1.06 12.23 -5.02
CA LEU A 22 -1.83 11.84 -6.20
C LEU A 22 -2.69 10.61 -5.90
N ILE A 23 -2.14 9.59 -5.25
CA ILE A 23 -2.89 8.38 -4.88
C ILE A 23 -4.04 8.72 -3.93
N TRP A 24 -3.85 9.60 -2.93
CA TRP A 24 -4.92 10.03 -2.03
C TRP A 24 -6.08 10.69 -2.79
N ARG A 25 -5.78 11.54 -3.78
CA ARG A 25 -6.80 12.16 -4.62
C ARG A 25 -7.53 11.16 -5.51
N LEU A 26 -6.83 10.15 -6.02
CA LEU A 26 -7.43 9.13 -6.87
C LEU A 26 -8.31 8.16 -6.08
N ALA A 27 -7.86 7.75 -4.88
CA ALA A 27 -8.59 6.83 -4.01
C ALA A 27 -9.71 7.49 -3.20
N SER A 28 -9.78 8.83 -3.20
CA SER A 28 -10.84 9.58 -2.51
C SER A 28 -11.15 10.87 -3.30
N PRO A 29 -11.72 10.74 -4.50
CA PRO A 29 -11.87 11.86 -5.46
C PRO A 29 -12.74 13.01 -4.95
N GLN A 30 -13.66 12.74 -4.02
CA GLN A 30 -14.52 13.77 -3.43
C GLN A 30 -13.93 14.38 -2.15
N TRP A 31 -12.88 13.79 -1.58
CA TRP A 31 -12.26 14.31 -0.37
C TRP A 31 -11.36 15.50 -0.70
N LYS A 32 -11.83 16.69 -0.35
CA LYS A 32 -11.08 17.95 -0.50
C LYS A 32 -10.15 18.19 0.69
N PHE A 33 -9.20 17.29 0.93
CA PHE A 33 -8.20 17.50 1.98
C PHE A 33 -7.29 18.69 1.66
N ASP A 34 -6.87 19.40 2.70
CA ASP A 34 -5.91 20.50 2.59
C ASP A 34 -4.45 20.01 2.72
N ASP A 35 -3.52 20.91 2.42
CA ASP A 35 -2.10 20.61 2.46
C ASP A 35 -1.62 20.23 3.87
N ALA A 36 -2.16 20.90 4.90
CA ALA A 36 -1.83 20.59 6.28
C ALA A 36 -2.25 19.16 6.66
N THR A 37 -3.39 18.69 6.17
CA THR A 37 -3.88 17.33 6.41
C THR A 37 -3.00 16.29 5.76
N PHE A 38 -2.59 16.49 4.51
CA PHE A 38 -1.63 15.60 3.86
C PHE A 38 -0.26 15.61 4.56
N ALA A 39 0.26 16.80 4.87
CA ALA A 39 1.60 16.98 5.45
C ALA A 39 1.77 16.24 6.80
N ARG A 40 0.70 16.16 7.62
CA ARG A 40 0.72 15.38 8.87
C ARG A 40 1.06 13.91 8.65
N SER A 41 0.61 13.31 7.53
CA SER A 41 0.90 11.92 7.20
C SER A 41 2.20 11.77 6.39
N ALA A 42 2.48 12.73 5.50
CA ALA A 42 3.66 12.71 4.63
C ALA A 42 4.98 12.59 5.41
N ALA A 43 5.06 13.21 6.59
CA ALA A 43 6.22 13.10 7.47
C ALA A 43 6.59 11.63 7.81
N ALA A 44 5.61 10.72 7.90
CA ALA A 44 5.86 9.31 8.16
C ALA A 44 6.43 8.56 6.96
N PHE A 45 6.19 9.04 5.72
CA PHE A 45 6.72 8.42 4.50
C PHE A 45 8.22 8.65 4.32
N ALA A 46 8.80 9.59 5.08
CA ALA A 46 10.25 9.79 5.15
C ALA A 46 11.00 8.68 5.92
N ASN A 47 10.28 7.69 6.47
CA ASN A 47 10.91 6.49 7.02
C ASN A 47 11.82 5.84 5.96
N PRO A 48 13.10 5.51 6.29
CA PRO A 48 14.06 4.99 5.32
C PRO A 48 13.62 3.68 4.66
N ASP A 49 12.78 2.89 5.31
CA ASP A 49 12.30 1.59 4.81
C ASP A 49 11.01 1.72 3.98
N HIS A 50 10.36 2.89 3.98
CA HIS A 50 9.03 3.09 3.39
C HIS A 50 8.95 2.65 1.93
N VAL A 51 9.92 3.08 1.11
CA VAL A 51 9.98 2.73 -0.31
C VAL A 51 10.13 1.23 -0.49
N ASP A 52 11.02 0.59 0.27
CA ASP A 52 11.30 -0.83 0.10
C ASP A 52 10.13 -1.70 0.57
N VAL A 53 9.46 -1.32 1.66
CA VAL A 53 8.23 -1.97 2.13
C VAL A 53 7.10 -1.85 1.11
N VAL A 54 6.86 -0.64 0.56
CA VAL A 54 5.82 -0.43 -0.46
C VAL A 54 6.11 -1.25 -1.70
N ILE A 55 7.34 -1.19 -2.23
CA ILE A 55 7.71 -1.89 -3.45
C ILE A 55 7.65 -3.41 -3.25
N HIS A 56 8.14 -3.93 -2.13
CA HIS A 56 8.06 -5.37 -1.83
C HIS A 56 6.61 -5.82 -1.71
N ASN A 57 5.75 -5.11 -0.97
CA ASN A 57 4.32 -5.43 -0.84
C ASN A 57 3.63 -5.60 -2.21
N TYR A 58 3.79 -4.63 -3.11
CA TYR A 58 3.14 -4.70 -4.42
C TYR A 58 3.75 -5.77 -5.34
N ARG A 59 5.05 -6.06 -5.23
CA ARG A 59 5.69 -7.14 -5.98
C ARG A 59 5.27 -8.51 -5.45
N TRP A 60 5.25 -8.70 -4.14
CA TRP A 60 4.80 -9.93 -3.49
C TRP A 60 3.34 -10.23 -3.84
N ARG A 61 2.45 -9.23 -3.76
CA ARG A 61 1.04 -9.37 -4.16
C ARG A 61 0.86 -9.81 -5.63
N LEU A 62 1.82 -9.49 -6.50
CA LEU A 62 1.82 -9.88 -7.92
C LEU A 62 2.62 -11.17 -8.19
N GLY A 63 3.16 -11.83 -7.16
CA GLY A 63 4.01 -13.01 -7.31
C GLY A 63 5.41 -12.73 -7.88
N LEU A 64 5.88 -11.49 -7.81
CA LEU A 64 7.16 -11.01 -8.35
C LEU A 64 8.28 -10.88 -7.30
N ALA A 65 7.96 -11.14 -6.02
CA ALA A 65 8.92 -11.17 -4.93
C ALA A 65 8.58 -12.32 -3.99
N ALA A 66 9.62 -12.96 -3.43
CA ALA A 66 9.44 -14.00 -2.42
C ALA A 66 9.03 -13.39 -1.07
N GLY A 67 8.23 -14.13 -0.31
CA GLY A 67 8.03 -13.91 1.11
C GLY A 67 9.21 -14.44 1.93
N GLU A 68 9.16 -14.26 3.25
CA GLU A 68 10.12 -14.89 4.15
C GLU A 68 9.63 -16.29 4.56
N PRO A 69 10.49 -17.33 4.58
CA PRO A 69 10.08 -18.72 4.90
C PRO A 69 9.37 -18.89 6.24
N LYS A 70 9.70 -18.04 7.22
CA LYS A 70 9.07 -18.03 8.55
C LYS A 70 7.57 -17.69 8.51
N TYR A 71 7.07 -17.15 7.39
CA TYR A 71 5.66 -16.82 7.19
C TYR A 71 4.93 -17.78 6.24
N ASP A 72 5.61 -18.75 5.62
CA ASP A 72 5.03 -19.65 4.61
C ASP A 72 3.80 -20.42 5.13
N GLU A 73 3.82 -20.84 6.40
CA GLU A 73 2.68 -21.52 7.01
C GLU A 73 1.45 -20.63 7.15
N ILE A 74 1.66 -19.34 7.43
CA ILE A 74 0.58 -18.35 7.52
C ILE A 74 0.02 -18.10 6.11
N GLU A 75 0.89 -17.89 5.13
CA GLU A 75 0.47 -17.66 3.74
C GLU A 75 -0.29 -18.84 3.15
N LYS A 76 0.13 -20.09 3.43
CA LYS A 76 -0.61 -21.30 3.04
C LYS A 76 -2.03 -21.33 3.60
N LYS A 77 -2.22 -20.88 4.86
CA LYS A 77 -3.55 -20.78 5.46
C LYS A 77 -4.37 -19.66 4.84
N LEU A 78 -3.77 -18.48 4.63
CA LEU A 78 -4.46 -17.34 4.02
C LEU A 78 -4.89 -17.63 2.57
N ALA A 79 -4.11 -18.42 1.82
CA ALA A 79 -4.44 -18.86 0.47
C ALA A 79 -5.71 -19.74 0.39
N THR A 80 -6.19 -20.29 1.50
CA THR A 80 -7.47 -21.02 1.55
C THR A 80 -8.68 -20.11 1.81
N PHE A 81 -8.47 -18.78 1.90
CA PHE A 81 -9.51 -17.79 2.22
C PHE A 81 -10.32 -18.16 3.47
N PRO A 82 -9.68 -18.30 4.65
CA PRO A 82 -10.35 -18.75 5.86
C PRO A 82 -11.41 -17.74 6.33
N MET A 83 -12.50 -18.25 6.91
CA MET A 83 -13.58 -17.44 7.46
C MET A 83 -13.12 -16.65 8.70
N ILE A 84 -13.52 -15.37 8.78
CA ILE A 84 -13.41 -14.56 10.00
C ILE A 84 -14.63 -14.88 10.88
N GLY A 85 -14.42 -15.61 11.98
CA GLY A 85 -15.50 -16.10 12.84
C GLY A 85 -15.99 -15.15 13.94
N VAL A 86 -15.37 -13.97 14.06
CA VAL A 86 -15.74 -12.96 15.07
C VAL A 86 -16.79 -11.99 14.52
N PRO A 87 -17.69 -11.43 15.36
CA PRO A 87 -18.65 -10.42 14.92
C PRO A 87 -17.95 -9.26 14.19
N THR A 88 -18.42 -8.94 12.99
CA THR A 88 -17.75 -8.00 12.08
C THR A 88 -18.77 -7.05 11.44
N ILE A 89 -18.46 -5.75 11.40
CA ILE A 89 -19.18 -4.75 10.60
C ILE A 89 -18.26 -4.35 9.43
N THR A 90 -18.75 -4.44 8.20
CA THR A 90 -18.06 -3.96 7.01
C THR A 90 -18.59 -2.60 6.59
N MET A 91 -17.73 -1.75 6.05
CA MET A 91 -18.07 -0.42 5.54
C MET A 91 -17.45 -0.25 4.15
N GLU A 92 -18.17 0.41 3.24
CA GLU A 92 -17.71 0.72 1.89
C GLU A 92 -18.23 2.12 1.53
N GLY A 93 -17.40 2.88 0.80
CA GLY A 93 -17.75 4.21 0.30
C GLY A 93 -18.43 4.12 -1.07
N ASP A 94 -19.35 5.03 -1.35
CA ASP A 94 -19.99 5.17 -2.66
C ASP A 94 -19.08 5.82 -3.72
N ALA A 95 -18.09 6.59 -3.28
CA ALA A 95 -17.16 7.36 -4.10
C ALA A 95 -15.71 6.87 -4.02
N ASN A 96 -15.50 5.55 -4.13
CA ASN A 96 -14.18 4.89 -4.20
C ASN A 96 -13.64 4.82 -5.64
#